data_AF-A0A954MG68-F1
#
_entry.id   AF-A0A954MG68-F1
#
_cell.length_a   1.000
_cell.length_b   1.000
_cell.length_c   1.000
_cell.angle_alpha   90.00
_cell.angle_beta   90.00
_cell.angle_gamma   90.00
#
_symmetry.space_group_name_H-M   'P 1'
#
loop_
_entity.id
_entity.type
_entity.pdbx_description
1 polymer ?
#
loop_
_entity_poly.entity_id
_entity_poly.type
_entity_poly.pdbx_seq_one_letter_code
_entity_poly.pdbx_strand_id
1 'polypeptide(L)'
;DGRRGMSWIWSHGHTGSFNTYVPPNWKDPDVHRNGIGWFAARSLHTGGAQALLSDGSARFISDNIDRSTWQALGTRGGGEVIGEY
;
A
#
# COMPACT_ATOMS: atom_id res chain seq x y z
N ASP A 1 2.17 -15.45 6.29
CA ASP A 1 2.45 -15.08 7.69
C ASP A 1 2.01 -13.67 8.02
N GLY A 2 0.90 -13.55 8.76
CA GLY A 2 0.18 -12.31 9.06
C GLY A 2 0.67 -11.57 10.31
N ARG A 3 1.89 -11.01 10.28
CA ARG A 3 2.50 -10.28 11.41
C ARG A 3 2.23 -8.76 11.44
N ARG A 4 1.14 -8.27 10.84
CA ARG A 4 0.79 -6.84 10.90
C ARG A 4 0.28 -6.47 12.29
N GLY A 5 0.64 -5.30 12.80
CA GLY A 5 0.19 -4.82 14.11
C GLY A 5 0.75 -5.59 15.32
N MET A 6 1.75 -6.48 15.12
CA MET A 6 2.30 -7.30 16.22
C MET A 6 3.03 -6.49 17.31
N SER A 7 3.47 -5.27 17.02
CA SER A 7 4.09 -4.38 18.00
C SER A 7 3.73 -2.93 17.74
N TRP A 8 3.21 -2.27 18.77
CA TRP A 8 2.94 -0.82 18.75
C TRP A 8 4.10 -0.02 19.37
N ILE A 9 4.89 -0.63 20.26
CA ILE A 9 6.08 -0.02 20.88
C ILE A 9 7.31 -0.10 19.96
N TRP A 10 7.50 -1.22 19.27
CA TRP A 10 8.65 -1.45 18.41
C TRP A 10 8.23 -1.29 16.95
N SER A 11 8.33 -0.07 16.40
CA SER A 11 7.99 0.19 15.00
C SER A 11 8.96 -0.55 14.06
N HIS A 12 8.49 -1.64 13.47
CA HIS A 12 9.10 -2.28 12.31
C HIS A 12 8.31 -1.91 11.05
N GLY A 13 8.96 -1.89 9.88
CA GLY A 13 8.31 -1.52 8.61
C GLY A 13 7.05 -2.35 8.29
N HIS A 14 6.97 -3.60 8.77
CA HIS A 14 5.82 -4.49 8.56
C HIS A 14 4.70 -4.35 9.60
N THR A 15 4.92 -3.63 10.70
CA THR A 15 3.94 -3.52 11.80
C THR A 15 2.92 -2.41 11.60
N GLY A 16 3.29 -1.29 10.98
CA GLY A 16 2.42 -0.13 10.84
C GLY A 16 2.62 0.69 9.58
N SER A 17 3.47 0.24 8.65
CA SER A 17 3.70 0.93 7.38
C SER A 17 3.30 0.03 6.21
N PHE A 18 3.03 0.67 5.08
CA PHE A 18 2.85 0.02 3.80
C PHE A 18 3.70 0.75 2.76
N ASN A 19 3.86 0.17 1.58
CA ASN A 19 4.44 0.83 0.43
C ASN A 19 3.56 0.62 -0.81
N THR A 20 3.89 1.36 -1.87
CA THR A 20 3.16 1.34 -3.14
C THR A 20 3.83 0.48 -4.22
N TYR A 21 4.78 -0.40 -3.85
CA TYR A 21 5.52 -1.19 -4.84
C TYR A 21 4.61 -2.16 -5.60
N VAL A 22 3.67 -2.79 -4.89
CA VAL A 22 2.63 -3.65 -5.47
C VAL A 22 1.24 -3.04 -5.27
N PRO A 23 0.27 -3.35 -6.15
CA PRO A 23 -1.12 -2.92 -6.00
C PRO A 23 -1.76 -3.34 -4.67
N PRO A 24 -2.89 -2.72 -4.29
CA PRO A 24 -3.67 -3.14 -3.13
C PRO A 24 -4.01 -4.64 -3.18
N ASN A 25 -4.09 -5.26 -2.00
CA ASN A 25 -4.47 -6.67 -1.83
C ASN A 25 -3.65 -7.70 -2.63
N TRP A 26 -2.40 -7.38 -2.97
CA TRP A 26 -1.48 -8.25 -3.72
C TRP A 26 -1.43 -9.71 -3.23
N LYS A 27 -1.53 -10.72 -4.09
CA LYS A 27 -1.70 -12.11 -3.62
C LYS A 27 -0.55 -12.66 -2.77
N ASP A 28 0.67 -12.18 -2.98
CA ASP A 28 1.81 -12.67 -2.22
C ASP A 28 1.83 -12.12 -0.78
N PRO A 29 2.28 -12.90 0.21
CA PRO A 29 2.43 -12.44 1.58
C PRO A 29 3.36 -11.24 1.72
N ASP A 30 2.97 -10.31 2.60
CA ASP A 30 3.71 -9.07 2.80
C ASP A 30 5.09 -9.25 3.42
N VAL A 31 5.26 -10.21 4.34
CA VAL A 31 6.51 -10.45 5.06
C VAL A 31 7.16 -11.70 4.49
N HIS A 32 8.36 -11.52 3.94
CA HIS A 32 9.30 -12.58 3.61
C HIS A 32 10.29 -12.79 4.78
N ARG A 33 11.39 -13.49 4.55
CA ARG A 33 12.37 -13.81 5.59
C ARG A 33 12.95 -12.55 6.24
N ASN A 34 13.14 -12.59 7.57
CA ASN A 34 13.82 -11.55 8.36
C ASN A 34 13.21 -10.14 8.27
N GLY A 35 11.89 -10.01 8.08
CA GLY A 35 11.23 -8.71 8.07
C GLY A 35 11.45 -7.89 6.79
N ILE A 36 11.98 -8.51 5.74
CA ILE A 36 12.00 -7.97 4.37
C ILE A 36 10.66 -8.30 3.73
N GLY A 37 10.09 -7.39 2.94
CA GLY A 37 8.74 -7.60 2.44
C GLY A 37 8.20 -6.51 1.53
N TRP A 38 7.05 -6.82 0.91
CA TRP A 38 6.35 -5.92 0.00
C TRP A 38 5.41 -4.95 0.72
N PHE A 39 4.98 -5.23 1.95
CA PHE A 39 4.12 -4.35 2.76
C PHE A 39 3.02 -3.65 1.94
N ALA A 40 2.25 -4.40 1.16
CA ALA A 40 1.23 -3.84 0.30
C ALA A 40 0.13 -3.14 1.12
N ALA A 41 -0.52 -2.13 0.54
CA ALA A 41 -1.80 -1.64 1.06
C ALA A 41 -2.83 -2.78 1.06
N ARG A 42 -3.53 -2.99 2.18
CA ARG A 42 -4.51 -4.07 2.32
C ARG A 42 -5.81 -3.62 2.92
N SER A 43 -6.84 -4.36 2.54
CA SER A 43 -8.21 -4.18 2.94
C SER A 43 -8.94 -5.52 2.81
N LEU A 44 -9.96 -5.76 3.63
CA LEU A 44 -10.86 -6.90 3.46
C LEU A 44 -12.00 -6.59 2.47
N HIS A 45 -12.09 -5.35 1.98
CA HIS A 45 -13.06 -4.98 0.95
C HIS A 45 -12.70 -5.63 -0.38
N THR A 46 -13.71 -6.18 -1.06
CA THR A 46 -13.55 -6.77 -2.39
C THR A 46 -13.12 -5.71 -3.40
N GLY A 47 -12.04 -5.99 -4.13
CA GLY A 47 -11.65 -5.23 -5.32
C GLY A 47 -10.83 -3.96 -5.04
N GLY A 48 -10.46 -3.68 -3.78
CA GLY A 48 -9.65 -2.50 -3.47
C GLY A 48 -9.42 -2.18 -2.00
N ALA A 49 -8.79 -1.03 -1.78
CA ALA A 49 -8.56 -0.42 -0.47
C ALA A 49 -8.86 1.08 -0.49
N GLN A 50 -9.41 1.59 0.61
CA GLN A 50 -9.54 3.04 0.82
C GLN A 50 -8.17 3.63 1.14
N ALA A 51 -7.76 4.65 0.41
CA ALA A 51 -6.52 5.39 0.64
C ALA A 51 -6.81 6.88 0.87
N LEU A 52 -6.10 7.48 1.82
CA LEU A 52 -6.07 8.92 2.03
C LEU A 52 -4.91 9.50 1.21
N LEU A 53 -5.21 10.48 0.36
CA LEU A 53 -4.23 11.19 -0.43
C LEU A 53 -3.68 12.40 0.33
N SER A 54 -2.53 12.91 -0.10
CA SER A 54 -1.86 14.04 0.54
C SER A 54 -2.66 15.36 0.46
N ASP A 55 -3.65 15.43 -0.44
CA ASP A 55 -4.59 16.54 -0.55
C ASP A 55 -5.78 16.44 0.44
N GLY A 56 -5.81 15.40 1.27
CA GLY A 56 -6.87 15.14 2.25
C GLY A 56 -8.09 14.42 1.70
N SER A 57 -8.13 14.09 0.40
CA SER A 57 -9.21 13.31 -0.18
C SER A 57 -9.04 11.81 0.09
N ALA A 58 -10.14 11.13 0.42
CA ALA A 58 -10.17 9.68 0.55
C ALA A 58 -10.77 9.07 -0.72
N ARG A 59 -10.06 8.12 -1.33
CA ARG A 59 -10.49 7.45 -2.56
C ARG A 59 -10.36 5.94 -2.45
N PHE A 60 -11.27 5.23 -3.11
CA PHE A 60 -11.22 3.79 -3.21
C PHE A 60 -10.30 3.41 -4.37
N ILE A 61 -9.19 2.76 -4.06
CA ILE A 61 -8.18 2.35 -5.04
C ILE A 61 -8.40 0.89 -5.39
N SER A 62 -8.55 0.60 -6.68
CA SER A 62 -8.78 -0.76 -7.16
C SER A 62 -7.54 -1.66 -7.00
N ASP A 63 -7.75 -2.94 -6.73
CA ASP A 63 -6.71 -3.98 -6.78
C ASP A 63 -6.12 -4.14 -8.21
N ASN A 64 -6.87 -3.72 -9.23
CA ASN A 64 -6.48 -3.77 -10.64
C ASN A 64 -5.82 -2.47 -11.15
N ILE A 65 -5.54 -1.51 -10.27
CA ILE A 65 -4.85 -0.27 -10.64
C ILE A 65 -3.52 -0.58 -11.35
N ASP A 66 -3.20 0.21 -12.38
CA ASP A 66 -1.90 0.11 -13.01
C ASP A 66 -0.78 0.39 -11.99
N ARG A 67 0.26 -0.45 -12.01
CA ARG A 67 1.32 -0.39 -11.01
C ARG A 67 2.10 0.92 -11.07
N SER A 68 2.31 1.47 -12.26
CA SER A 68 3.03 2.74 -12.43
C SER A 68 2.20 3.91 -11.87
N THR A 69 0.89 3.91 -12.11
CA THR A 69 -0.06 4.86 -11.52
C THR A 69 -0.07 4.77 -9.98
N TRP A 70 -0.09 3.56 -9.42
CA TRP A 70 -0.07 3.38 -7.96
C TRP A 70 1.25 3.83 -7.32
N GLN A 71 2.38 3.57 -7.97
CA GLN A 71 3.69 4.03 -7.50
C GLN A 71 3.81 5.56 -7.59
N ALA A 72 3.28 6.15 -8.66
CA ALA A 72 3.20 7.60 -8.84
C ALA A 72 2.40 8.27 -7.71
N LEU A 73 1.28 7.66 -7.28
CA LEU A 73 0.50 8.16 -6.14
C LEU A 73 1.25 8.13 -4.80
N GLY A 74 2.22 7.22 -4.66
CA GLY A 74 3.04 7.09 -3.45
C GLY A 74 4.27 7.99 -3.41
N THR A 75 4.68 8.62 -4.52
CA THR A 75 5.87 9.46 -4.56
C THR A 75 5.56 10.92 -4.24
N ARG A 76 6.36 11.52 -3.35
CA ARG A 76 6.31 12.97 -3.07
C ARG A 76 7.04 13.79 -4.15
N GLY A 77 7.94 13.18 -4.91
CA GLY A 77 8.72 13.85 -5.96
C GLY A 77 7.97 14.00 -7.30
N GLY A 78 6.65 13.82 -7.27
CA GLY A 78 5.75 13.65 -8.41
C GLY A 78 5.80 14.76 -9.44
N GLY A 79 6.47 14.48 -10.56
CA GLY A 79 6.23 15.12 -11.84
C GLY A 79 5.17 14.39 -12.69
N GLU A 80 4.54 13.35 -12.13
CA GLU A 80 3.55 12.54 -12.85
C GLU A 80 2.19 13.23 -12.83
N VAL A 81 1.62 13.50 -14.01
CA VAL A 81 0.21 13.87 -14.14
C VAL A 81 -0.59 12.58 -14.06
N ILE A 82 -1.12 12.30 -12.87
CA ILE A 82 -1.90 11.10 -12.62
C ILE A 82 -3.35 11.39 -13.02
N GLY A 83 -3.88 10.62 -13.98
CA GLY A 83 -5.26 10.71 -14.47
C GLY A 83 -6.29 10.16 -13.47
N GLU A 84 -7.40 9.61 -13.95
CA GLU A 84 -8.33 8.86 -13.09
C GLU A 84 -7.78 7.46 -12.76
N TYR A 85 -8.05 6.98 -11.55
CA TYR A 85 -7.54 5.72 -10.99
C TYR A 85 -8.45 5.15 -9.92
#